data_AF-A0A4R0FGE0-F1
#
_entry.id   AF-A0A4R0FGE0-F1
#
_cell.length_a   1.000
_cell.length_b   1.000
_cell.length_c   1.000
_cell.angle_alpha   90.00
_cell.angle_beta   90.00
_cell.angle_gamma   90.00
#
_symmetry.space_group_name_H-M   'P 1'
#
loop_
_entity.id
_entity.type
_entity.pdbx_description
1 polymer ?
#
loop_
_entity_poly.entity_id
_entity_poly.type
_entity_poly.pdbx_seq_one_letter_code
_entity_poly.pdbx_strand_id
1 'polypeptide(L)'
;MDIDFTKNIIIIIGSCLAMLFTMLQIYKLYSDSKKNSKEALFNDYENTLHILENVSEDDEIYIRIKRLCDEKKYKYLIGESSVSLDCARHLLLREETSKDINSYKIAHRYVTYSKEKNDFEYKFGLKNKIVRRSRMYSALVFYFIAGVLALYFPMLFGSIAEFKQHVYLPIVSQQSVFVFWFVTIFWVVFWGMIAILSANFAANINFAEKLVDKRPDFSFKKLFKKVPLEIEPHES
;
A
#
# COMPACT_ATOMS: atom_id res chain seq x y z
N MET A 1 2.79 12.15 -47.55
CA MET A 1 2.88 10.86 -46.86
C MET A 1 3.61 11.12 -45.55
N ASP A 2 2.96 11.67 -44.52
CA ASP A 2 3.69 12.21 -43.35
C ASP A 2 2.87 12.39 -42.04
N ILE A 3 1.86 11.55 -41.75
CA ILE A 3 1.04 11.72 -40.53
C ILE A 3 1.08 10.53 -39.55
N ASP A 4 1.60 9.35 -39.93
CA ASP A 4 1.42 8.16 -39.08
C ASP A 4 2.60 7.75 -38.20
N PHE A 5 3.81 8.24 -38.44
CA PHE A 5 4.96 7.77 -37.66
C PHE A 5 4.99 8.39 -36.26
N THR A 6 4.71 9.69 -36.14
CA THR A 6 4.72 10.44 -34.88
C THR A 6 3.59 10.02 -33.93
N LYS A 7 2.38 9.72 -34.45
CA LYS A 7 1.25 9.24 -33.62
C LYS A 7 1.49 7.85 -33.04
N ASN A 8 2.09 6.95 -33.82
CA ASN A 8 2.42 5.60 -33.35
C ASN A 8 3.62 5.59 -32.38
N ILE A 9 4.61 6.47 -32.60
CA ILE A 9 5.75 6.65 -31.68
C ILE A 9 5.28 7.05 -30.27
N ILE A 10 4.31 7.96 -30.15
CA ILE A 10 3.84 8.42 -28.83
C ILE A 10 3.25 7.26 -28.02
N ILE A 11 2.48 6.38 -28.66
CA ILE A 11 1.88 5.21 -27.99
C ILE A 11 2.96 4.20 -27.62
N ILE A 12 3.94 3.97 -28.50
CA ILE A 12 5.06 3.04 -28.23
C ILE A 12 5.94 3.56 -27.09
N ILE A 13 6.35 4.83 -27.14
CA ILE A 13 7.14 5.47 -26.09
C ILE A 13 6.34 5.51 -24.78
N GLY A 14 5.05 5.87 -24.83
CA GLY A 14 4.18 5.86 -23.65
C GLY A 14 4.04 4.47 -23.02
N SER A 15 3.93 3.43 -23.84
CA SER A 15 3.87 2.03 -23.38
C SER A 15 5.20 1.56 -22.80
N CYS A 16 6.32 1.91 -23.42
CA CYS A 16 7.67 1.63 -22.89
C CYS A 16 7.93 2.36 -21.57
N LEU A 17 7.51 3.62 -21.44
CA LEU A 17 7.59 4.38 -20.19
C LEU A 17 6.68 3.80 -19.12
N ALA A 18 5.47 3.36 -19.47
CA ALA A 18 4.57 2.68 -18.54
C ALA A 18 5.16 1.33 -18.08
N MET A 19 5.79 0.56 -18.97
CA MET A 19 6.52 -0.67 -18.62
C MET A 19 7.70 -0.37 -17.70
N LEU A 20 8.52 0.63 -18.00
CA LEU A 20 9.64 1.04 -17.16
C LEU A 20 9.16 1.48 -15.77
N PHE A 21 8.13 2.32 -15.72
CA PHE A 21 7.53 2.77 -14.46
C PHE A 21 6.99 1.60 -13.65
N THR A 22 6.32 0.66 -14.31
CA THR A 22 5.85 -0.61 -13.74
C THR A 22 6.99 -1.43 -13.16
N MET A 23 8.04 -1.67 -13.94
CA MET A 23 9.21 -2.43 -13.49
C MET A 23 9.90 -1.74 -12.31
N LEU A 24 9.99 -0.41 -12.32
CA LEU A 24 10.54 0.36 -11.19
C LEU A 24 9.68 0.22 -9.93
N GLN A 25 8.35 0.24 -10.06
CA GLN A 25 7.44 0.03 -8.93
C GLN A 25 7.52 -1.41 -8.38
N ILE A 26 7.58 -2.41 -9.26
CA ILE A 26 7.76 -3.82 -8.87
C ILE A 26 9.11 -4.00 -8.18
N TYR A 27 10.19 -3.46 -8.74
CA TYR A 27 11.53 -3.51 -8.16
C TYR A 27 11.56 -2.85 -6.78
N LYS A 28 10.96 -1.66 -6.65
CA LYS A 28 10.86 -0.96 -5.36
C LYS A 28 10.09 -1.79 -4.34
N LEU A 29 8.98 -2.41 -4.75
CA LEU A 29 8.17 -3.28 -3.89
C LEU A 29 8.95 -4.52 -3.44
N TYR A 30 9.73 -5.13 -4.34
CA TYR A 30 10.59 -6.28 -4.01
C TYR A 30 11.75 -5.89 -3.08
N SER A 31 12.40 -4.76 -3.33
CA SER A 31 13.50 -4.24 -2.51
C SER A 31 13.03 -3.86 -1.10
N ASP A 32 11.90 -3.17 -1.00
CA ASP A 32 11.25 -2.84 0.28
C ASP A 32 10.85 -4.13 1.01
N SER A 33 10.28 -5.12 0.29
CA SER A 33 9.90 -6.42 0.87
C SER A 33 11.11 -7.22 1.40
N LYS A 34 12.26 -7.16 0.73
CA LYS A 34 13.47 -7.88 1.16
C LYS A 34 14.05 -7.28 2.45
N LYS A 35 14.05 -5.95 2.57
CA LYS A 35 14.54 -5.24 3.77
C LYS A 35 13.57 -5.29 4.94
N ASN A 36 12.27 -5.41 4.67
CA ASN A 36 11.23 -5.53 5.68
C ASN A 36 10.87 -6.98 6.03
N SER A 37 11.64 -7.98 5.58
CA SER A 37 11.44 -9.34 6.05
C SER A 37 11.83 -9.44 7.53
N LYS A 38 11.00 -10.14 8.31
CA LYS A 38 11.25 -10.31 9.75
C LYS A 38 12.59 -11.01 10.01
N GLU A 39 12.98 -11.92 9.11
CA GLU A 39 14.26 -12.61 9.11
C GLU A 39 15.44 -11.67 8.88
N ALA A 40 15.36 -10.74 7.92
CA ALA A 40 16.42 -9.75 7.70
C ALA A 40 16.58 -8.83 8.92
N LEU A 41 15.46 -8.40 9.52
CA LEU A 41 15.49 -7.58 10.75
C LEU A 41 16.05 -8.35 11.95
N PHE A 42 15.77 -9.64 12.04
CA PHE A 42 16.32 -10.52 13.08
C PHE A 42 17.84 -10.69 12.92
N ASN A 43 18.30 -11.02 11.71
CA ASN A 43 19.74 -11.17 11.42
C ASN A 43 20.49 -9.85 11.68
N ASP A 44 19.91 -8.71 11.30
CA ASP A 44 20.47 -7.38 11.61
C ASP A 44 20.61 -7.15 13.12
N TYR A 45 19.63 -7.58 13.90
CA TYR A 45 19.67 -7.48 15.36
C TYR A 45 20.73 -8.41 15.96
N GLU A 46 20.74 -9.69 15.58
CA GLU A 46 21.73 -10.66 16.08
C GLU A 46 23.16 -10.25 15.76
N ASN A 47 23.42 -9.81 14.52
CA ASN A 47 24.74 -9.31 14.13
C ASN A 47 25.17 -8.12 14.98
N THR A 48 24.25 -7.20 15.29
CA THR A 48 24.56 -6.02 16.12
C THR A 48 24.77 -6.40 17.58
N LEU A 49 24.02 -7.37 18.09
CA LEU A 49 24.15 -7.90 19.44
C LEU A 49 25.51 -8.59 19.63
N HIS A 50 25.91 -9.43 18.67
CA HIS A 50 27.22 -10.09 18.68
C HIS A 50 28.36 -9.07 18.68
N ILE A 51 28.23 -7.95 17.94
CA ILE A 51 29.22 -6.87 17.99
C ILE A 51 29.25 -6.23 19.38
N LEU A 52 28.09 -5.96 19.99
CA LEU A 52 28.00 -5.37 21.34
C LEU A 52 28.65 -6.26 22.40
N GLU A 53 28.46 -7.57 22.33
CA GLU A 53 29.03 -8.56 23.25
C GLU A 53 30.56 -8.63 23.19
N ASN A 54 31.15 -8.22 22.06
CA ASN A 54 32.60 -8.23 21.84
C ASN A 54 33.28 -6.85 22.07
N VAL A 55 32.53 -5.82 22.45
CA VAL A 55 33.05 -4.47 22.72
C VAL A 55 33.08 -4.23 24.22
N SER A 56 34.21 -3.77 24.74
CA SER A 56 34.38 -3.44 26.16
C SER A 56 33.47 -2.27 26.55
N GLU A 57 32.91 -2.28 27.76
CA GLU A 57 32.09 -1.19 28.29
C GLU A 57 32.86 0.15 28.39
N ASP A 58 34.19 0.06 28.54
CA ASP A 58 35.10 1.20 28.65
C ASP A 58 35.44 1.84 27.29
N ASP A 59 35.05 1.22 26.17
CA ASP A 59 35.30 1.73 24.84
C ASP A 59 34.37 2.91 24.52
N GLU A 60 34.92 3.99 23.94
CA GLU A 60 34.16 5.18 23.54
C GLU A 60 32.97 4.85 22.61
N ILE A 61 33.05 3.73 21.90
CA ILE A 61 32.04 3.30 20.93
C ILE A 61 30.92 2.45 21.57
N TYR A 62 31.11 1.91 22.78
CA TYR A 62 30.17 0.99 23.42
C TYR A 62 28.75 1.56 23.52
N ILE A 63 28.61 2.79 24.02
CA ILE A 63 27.30 3.46 24.17
C ILE A 63 26.61 3.61 22.80
N ARG A 64 27.37 3.86 21.74
CA ARG A 64 26.84 4.02 20.39
C ARG A 64 26.34 2.69 19.84
N ILE A 65 27.09 1.60 20.03
CA ILE A 65 26.70 0.26 19.59
C ILE A 65 25.50 -0.24 20.39
N LYS A 66 25.48 0.00 21.71
CA LYS A 66 24.33 -0.32 22.58
C LYS A 66 23.05 0.35 22.07
N ARG A 67 23.11 1.64 21.74
CA ARG A 67 21.98 2.37 21.16
C ARG A 67 21.53 1.82 19.80
N LEU A 68 22.48 1.42 18.95
CA LEU A 68 22.18 0.78 17.66
C LEU A 68 21.51 -0.58 17.87
N CYS A 69 22.00 -1.39 18.80
CA CYS A 69 21.41 -2.68 19.16
C CYS A 69 19.96 -2.52 19.64
N ASP A 70 19.71 -1.54 20.52
CA ASP A 70 18.35 -1.19 20.94
C ASP A 70 17.46 -0.80 19.75
N GLU A 71 17.95 0.08 18.86
CA GLU A 71 17.19 0.48 17.67
C GLU A 71 16.83 -0.72 16.78
N LYS A 72 17.79 -1.63 16.53
CA LYS A 72 17.58 -2.84 15.73
C LYS A 72 16.60 -3.80 16.40
N LYS A 73 16.69 -3.97 17.73
CA LYS A 73 15.74 -4.76 18.53
C LYS A 73 14.32 -4.24 18.36
N TYR A 74 14.11 -2.93 18.51
CA TYR A 74 12.78 -2.33 18.35
C TYR A 74 12.25 -2.46 16.92
N LYS A 75 13.09 -2.25 15.90
CA LYS A 75 12.71 -2.47 14.49
C LYS A 75 12.29 -3.91 14.22
N TYR A 76 13.01 -4.89 14.78
CA TYR A 76 12.65 -6.31 14.72
C TYR A 76 11.31 -6.60 15.41
N LEU A 77 11.11 -6.11 16.65
CA LEU A 77 9.89 -6.33 17.42
C LEU A 77 8.65 -5.76 16.71
N ILE A 78 8.76 -4.54 16.20
CA ILE A 78 7.68 -3.93 15.40
C ILE A 78 7.56 -4.68 14.07
N GLY A 79 8.66 -5.11 13.47
CA GLY A 79 8.74 -5.73 12.15
C GLY A 79 8.62 -4.70 11.03
N GLU A 80 9.25 -3.54 11.20
CA GLU A 80 9.31 -2.45 10.22
C GLU A 80 10.68 -1.76 10.29
N SER A 81 11.41 -1.68 9.17
CA SER A 81 12.77 -1.13 9.17
C SER A 81 12.83 0.38 9.32
N SER A 82 11.75 1.07 8.94
CA SER A 82 11.65 2.54 8.93
C SER A 82 11.18 3.15 10.26
N VAL A 83 10.83 2.34 11.25
CA VAL A 83 10.34 2.84 12.55
C VAL A 83 11.49 3.47 13.35
N SER A 84 11.23 4.65 13.92
CA SER A 84 12.15 5.27 14.88
C SER A 84 12.00 4.63 16.27
N LEU A 85 13.05 4.69 17.08
CA LEU A 85 13.07 4.11 18.42
C LEU A 85 11.95 4.66 19.32
N ASP A 86 11.70 5.98 19.28
CA ASP A 86 10.63 6.59 20.08
C ASP A 86 9.24 6.18 19.61
N CYS A 87 9.04 6.07 18.29
CA CYS A 87 7.79 5.59 17.71
C CYS A 87 7.53 4.12 18.08
N ALA A 88 8.56 3.28 18.01
CA ALA A 88 8.47 1.87 18.38
C ALA A 88 8.11 1.70 19.87
N ARG A 89 8.75 2.47 20.75
CA ARG A 89 8.41 2.49 22.18
C ARG A 89 6.96 2.91 22.40
N HIS A 90 6.52 3.99 21.75
CA HIS A 90 5.14 4.44 21.85
C HIS A 90 4.14 3.36 21.39
N LEU A 91 4.39 2.71 20.25
CA LEU A 91 3.55 1.62 19.75
C LEU A 91 3.46 0.43 20.71
N LEU A 92 4.57 0.05 21.34
CA LEU A 92 4.63 -1.06 22.30
C LEU A 92 3.93 -0.74 23.63
N LEU A 93 3.73 0.54 23.95
CA LEU A 93 3.05 0.99 25.16
C LEU A 93 1.53 1.17 24.97
N ARG A 94 1.00 1.04 23.75
CA ARG A 94 -0.44 1.16 23.48
C ARG A 94 -1.18 -0.11 23.89
N GLU A 95 -2.41 0.06 24.38
CA GLU A 95 -3.31 -1.03 24.80
C GLU A 95 -3.55 -2.06 23.69
N GLU A 96 -3.83 -1.61 22.47
CA GLU A 96 -4.04 -2.47 21.29
C GLU A 96 -2.75 -2.65 20.47
N THR A 97 -1.63 -3.02 21.14
CA THR A 97 -0.26 -3.07 20.56
C THR A 97 -0.21 -3.71 19.15
N SER A 98 -0.71 -4.94 18.99
CA SER A 98 -0.65 -5.66 17.71
C SER A 98 -1.41 -4.96 16.58
N LYS A 99 -2.55 -4.33 16.90
CA LYS A 99 -3.39 -3.64 15.92
C LYS A 99 -2.79 -2.30 15.51
N ASP A 100 -2.24 -1.56 16.47
CA ASP A 100 -1.56 -0.29 16.20
C ASP A 100 -0.27 -0.50 15.41
N ILE A 101 0.50 -1.54 15.72
CA ILE A 101 1.68 -1.94 14.93
C ILE A 101 1.27 -2.26 13.48
N ASN A 102 0.21 -3.06 13.28
CA ASN A 102 -0.27 -3.39 11.94
C ASN A 102 -0.78 -2.16 11.20
N SER A 103 -1.50 -1.27 11.90
CA SER A 103 -1.97 -0.01 11.33
C SER A 103 -0.81 0.89 10.93
N TYR A 104 0.23 0.97 11.76
CA TYR A 104 1.45 1.72 11.47
C TYR A 104 2.19 1.16 10.26
N LYS A 105 2.41 -0.16 10.16
CA LYS A 105 3.06 -0.79 9.00
C LYS A 105 2.43 -0.38 7.67
N ILE A 106 1.11 -0.35 7.63
CA ILE A 106 0.36 0.04 6.44
C ILE A 106 0.40 1.58 6.27
N ALA A 107 0.20 2.34 7.33
CA ALA A 107 0.01 3.78 7.26
C ALA A 107 1.29 4.65 7.35
N HIS A 108 2.47 4.09 7.64
CA HIS A 108 3.71 4.85 7.96
C HIS A 108 4.10 5.91 6.91
N ARG A 109 3.67 5.73 5.66
CA ARG A 109 3.90 6.70 4.58
C ARG A 109 3.10 7.99 4.75
N TYR A 110 2.01 7.97 5.50
CA TYR A 110 1.04 9.07 5.63
C TYR A 110 0.92 9.64 7.04
N VAL A 111 1.52 8.97 8.03
CA VAL A 111 1.59 9.41 9.42
C VAL A 111 3.03 9.68 9.83
N THR A 112 3.21 10.55 10.82
CA THR A 112 4.48 10.78 11.49
C THR A 112 4.25 10.74 13.00
N TYR A 113 5.21 10.23 13.75
CA TYR A 113 5.16 10.27 15.20
C TYR A 113 5.70 11.61 15.69
N SER A 114 4.91 12.36 16.46
CA SER A 114 5.32 13.64 17.06
C SER A 114 5.78 13.40 18.49
N LYS A 115 7.07 13.64 18.77
CA LYS A 115 7.63 13.52 20.13
C LYS A 115 7.03 14.54 21.08
N GLU A 116 6.73 15.74 20.60
CA GLU A 116 6.17 16.84 21.40
C GLU A 116 4.76 16.51 21.91
N LYS A 117 3.94 15.90 21.05
CA LYS A 117 2.57 15.52 21.42
C LYS A 117 2.45 14.10 21.96
N ASN A 118 3.54 13.32 21.89
CA ASN A 118 3.55 11.90 22.21
C ASN A 118 2.42 11.12 21.50
N ASP A 119 2.17 11.45 20.22
CA ASP A 119 1.12 10.82 19.42
C ASP A 119 1.42 10.90 17.91
N PHE A 120 0.63 10.17 17.11
CA PHE A 120 0.70 10.20 15.66
C PHE A 120 -0.02 11.41 15.07
N GLU A 121 0.59 11.99 14.03
CA GLU A 121 0.03 13.06 13.24
C GLU A 121 0.00 12.71 11.76
N TYR A 122 -0.94 13.30 11.01
CA TYR A 122 -0.92 13.21 9.55
C TYR A 122 0.22 14.04 8.95
N LYS A 123 0.88 13.50 7.93
CA LYS A 123 1.83 14.26 7.11
C LYS A 123 1.14 15.41 6.36
N PHE A 124 1.95 16.37 5.91
CA PHE A 124 1.49 17.52 5.14
C PHE A 124 0.66 17.08 3.92
N GLY A 125 -0.51 17.68 3.71
CA GLY A 125 -1.46 17.32 2.65
C GLY A 125 -2.57 16.33 3.03
N LEU A 126 -2.53 15.71 4.22
CA LEU A 126 -3.60 14.86 4.75
C LEU A 126 -4.19 15.34 6.08
N LYS A 127 -3.85 16.56 6.54
CA LYS A 127 -4.37 17.08 7.81
C LYS A 127 -5.89 17.31 7.80
N ASN A 128 -6.46 17.70 6.66
CA ASN A 128 -7.89 17.95 6.53
C ASN A 128 -8.70 16.65 6.35
N LYS A 129 -9.64 16.39 7.26
CA LYS A 129 -10.51 15.21 7.29
C LYS A 129 -11.35 15.04 6.02
N ILE A 130 -11.90 16.12 5.48
CA ILE A 130 -12.74 16.07 4.27
C ILE A 130 -11.90 15.64 3.08
N VAL A 131 -10.71 16.23 2.94
CA VAL A 131 -9.77 15.92 1.86
C VAL A 131 -9.27 14.47 1.93
N ARG A 132 -9.00 13.95 3.15
CA ARG A 132 -8.62 12.53 3.31
C ARG A 132 -9.73 11.59 2.84
N ARG A 133 -10.95 11.81 3.32
CA ARG A 133 -12.09 10.96 2.99
C ARG A 133 -12.42 11.02 1.50
N SER A 134 -12.42 12.21 0.89
CA SER A 134 -12.68 12.34 -0.54
C SER A 134 -11.62 11.59 -1.36
N ARG A 135 -10.33 11.73 -1.00
CA ARG A 135 -9.22 11.00 -1.66
C ARG A 135 -9.32 9.48 -1.48
N MET A 136 -9.74 9.01 -0.31
CA MET A 136 -9.95 7.59 -0.04
C MET A 136 -11.10 7.04 -0.90
N TYR A 137 -12.26 7.71 -0.90
CA TYR A 137 -13.41 7.27 -1.70
C TYR A 137 -13.15 7.36 -3.20
N SER A 138 -12.47 8.41 -3.67
CA SER A 138 -12.09 8.52 -5.08
C SER A 138 -11.14 7.38 -5.50
N ALA A 139 -10.20 7.00 -4.63
CA ALA A 139 -9.32 5.87 -4.89
C ALA A 139 -10.08 4.53 -4.89
N LEU A 140 -11.07 4.34 -4.02
CA LEU A 140 -11.94 3.17 -4.07
C LEU A 140 -12.76 3.11 -5.36
N VAL A 141 -13.35 4.23 -5.78
CA VAL A 141 -14.08 4.31 -7.06
C VAL A 141 -13.15 3.98 -8.22
N PHE A 142 -11.93 4.53 -8.22
CA PHE A 142 -10.94 4.25 -9.25
C PHE A 142 -10.47 2.78 -9.25
N TYR A 143 -10.37 2.15 -8.09
CA TYR A 143 -10.14 0.70 -7.98
C TYR A 143 -11.20 -0.11 -8.71
N PHE A 144 -12.49 0.19 -8.52
CA PHE A 144 -13.57 -0.51 -9.22
C PHE A 144 -13.53 -0.27 -10.73
N ILE A 145 -13.32 0.99 -11.17
CA ILE A 145 -13.21 1.31 -12.59
C ILE A 145 -12.04 0.57 -13.22
N ALA A 146 -10.86 0.59 -12.59
CA ALA A 146 -9.67 -0.09 -13.08
C ALA A 146 -9.84 -1.61 -13.08
N GLY A 147 -10.48 -2.19 -12.06
CA GLY A 147 -10.79 -3.61 -12.01
C GLY A 147 -11.73 -4.05 -13.13
N VAL A 148 -12.77 -3.25 -13.40
CA VAL A 148 -13.68 -3.48 -14.53
C VAL A 148 -12.90 -3.39 -15.85
N LEU A 149 -12.09 -2.36 -16.04
CA LEU A 149 -11.29 -2.20 -17.28
C LEU A 149 -10.30 -3.35 -17.49
N ALA A 150 -9.65 -3.83 -16.42
CA ALA A 150 -8.75 -4.99 -16.49
C ALA A 150 -9.47 -6.25 -16.99
N LEU A 151 -10.72 -6.45 -16.58
CA LEU A 151 -11.54 -7.60 -16.96
C LEU A 151 -12.30 -7.40 -18.28
N TYR A 152 -12.55 -6.16 -18.68
CA TYR A 152 -13.36 -5.81 -19.85
C TYR A 152 -12.73 -6.32 -21.15
N PHE A 153 -11.44 -6.08 -21.35
CA PHE A 153 -10.76 -6.49 -22.59
C PHE A 153 -10.70 -8.03 -22.74
N PRO A 154 -10.38 -8.84 -21.70
CA PRO A 154 -10.43 -10.30 -21.78
C PRO A 154 -11.83 -10.92 -21.80
N MET A 155 -12.83 -10.36 -21.12
CA MET A 155 -14.17 -10.98 -21.05
C MET A 155 -14.92 -10.94 -22.39
N LEU A 156 -14.66 -9.94 -23.25
CA LEU A 156 -15.30 -9.82 -24.57
C LEU A 156 -14.77 -10.82 -25.62
N PHE A 157 -13.66 -11.50 -25.33
CA PHE A 157 -13.16 -12.57 -26.18
C PHE A 157 -14.09 -13.77 -26.31
N GLY A 158 -14.83 -14.05 -25.23
CA GLY A 158 -15.60 -15.29 -25.12
C GLY A 158 -16.99 -15.24 -25.76
N SER A 159 -17.59 -14.05 -25.97
CA SER A 159 -19.02 -13.98 -26.25
C SER A 159 -19.49 -13.05 -27.37
N ILE A 160 -18.65 -12.16 -27.93
CA ILE A 160 -19.15 -11.12 -28.86
C ILE A 160 -18.48 -11.23 -30.23
N ALA A 161 -19.26 -11.67 -31.22
CA ALA A 161 -18.84 -11.73 -32.62
C ALA A 161 -18.30 -10.38 -33.14
N GLU A 162 -18.83 -9.27 -32.62
CA GLU A 162 -18.39 -7.90 -32.93
C GLU A 162 -16.96 -7.60 -32.41
N PHE A 163 -16.54 -8.17 -31.27
CA PHE A 163 -15.18 -8.00 -30.75
C PHE A 163 -14.17 -8.69 -31.66
N LYS A 164 -14.53 -9.89 -32.15
CA LYS A 164 -13.73 -10.61 -33.14
C LYS A 164 -13.55 -9.77 -34.41
N GLN A 165 -14.61 -9.11 -34.88
CA GLN A 165 -14.59 -8.30 -36.11
C GLN A 165 -13.90 -6.94 -35.95
N HIS A 166 -14.12 -6.23 -34.85
CA HIS A 166 -13.62 -4.86 -34.67
C HIS A 166 -12.25 -4.75 -33.99
N VAL A 167 -11.83 -5.75 -33.23
CA VAL A 167 -10.59 -5.69 -32.43
C VAL A 167 -9.61 -6.81 -32.81
N TYR A 168 -10.05 -8.07 -32.78
CA TYR A 168 -9.15 -9.21 -33.05
C TYR A 168 -8.71 -9.29 -34.52
N LEU A 169 -9.65 -9.31 -35.46
CA LEU A 169 -9.38 -9.45 -36.89
C LEU A 169 -8.43 -8.36 -37.41
N PRO A 170 -8.63 -7.06 -37.11
CA PRO A 170 -7.73 -6.00 -37.57
C PRO A 170 -6.30 -6.17 -37.02
N ILE A 171 -6.14 -6.47 -35.73
CA ILE A 171 -4.81 -6.62 -35.11
C ILE A 171 -4.09 -7.85 -35.66
N VAL A 172 -4.77 -8.99 -35.76
CA VAL A 172 -4.17 -10.23 -36.26
C VAL A 172 -3.86 -10.16 -37.74
N SER A 173 -4.72 -9.53 -38.55
CA SER A 173 -4.51 -9.39 -39.99
C SER A 173 -3.43 -8.36 -40.36
N GLN A 174 -3.25 -7.31 -39.54
CA GLN A 174 -2.27 -6.25 -39.82
C GLN A 174 -0.91 -6.45 -39.13
N GLN A 175 -0.86 -7.15 -38.00
CA GLN A 175 0.35 -7.26 -37.18
C GLN A 175 0.75 -8.72 -36.96
N SER A 176 0.09 -9.42 -36.04
CA SER A 176 0.19 -10.88 -35.81
C SER A 176 -0.65 -11.29 -34.59
N VAL A 177 -0.88 -12.61 -34.44
CA VAL A 177 -1.47 -13.20 -33.23
C VAL A 177 -0.64 -12.92 -31.98
N PHE A 178 0.69 -12.88 -32.11
CA PHE A 178 1.59 -12.65 -30.97
C PHE A 178 1.43 -11.24 -30.38
N VAL A 179 1.39 -10.21 -31.24
CA VAL A 179 1.24 -8.81 -30.81
C VAL A 179 -0.09 -8.60 -30.10
N PHE A 180 -1.14 -9.24 -30.58
CA PHE A 180 -2.45 -9.20 -29.96
C PHE A 180 -2.46 -9.73 -28.51
N TRP A 181 -1.83 -10.89 -28.26
CA TRP A 181 -1.70 -11.42 -26.90
C TRP A 181 -0.83 -10.54 -26.01
N PHE A 182 0.23 -9.97 -26.56
CA PHE A 182 1.06 -9.00 -25.84
C PHE A 182 0.27 -7.78 -25.38
N VAL A 183 -0.53 -7.17 -26.27
CA VAL A 183 -1.41 -6.02 -25.93
C VAL A 183 -2.44 -6.41 -24.87
N THR A 184 -3.01 -7.61 -24.99
CA THR A 184 -3.97 -8.14 -24.01
C THR A 184 -3.35 -8.26 -22.62
N ILE A 185 -2.20 -8.93 -22.52
CA ILE A 185 -1.48 -9.12 -21.26
C ILE A 185 -1.09 -7.77 -20.68
N PHE A 186 -0.54 -6.87 -21.49
CA PHE A 186 -0.17 -5.53 -21.06
C PHE A 186 -1.36 -4.75 -20.50
N TRP A 187 -2.51 -4.79 -21.18
CA TRP A 187 -3.74 -4.14 -20.71
C TRP A 187 -4.17 -4.64 -19.33
N VAL A 188 -4.24 -5.97 -19.15
CA VAL A 188 -4.64 -6.57 -17.86
C VAL A 188 -3.65 -6.18 -16.76
N VAL A 189 -2.34 -6.27 -17.04
CA VAL A 189 -1.30 -5.92 -16.06
C VAL A 189 -1.38 -4.43 -15.69
N PHE A 190 -1.51 -3.54 -16.68
CA PHE A 190 -1.59 -2.10 -16.47
C PHE A 190 -2.77 -1.71 -15.57
N TRP A 191 -3.98 -2.11 -15.94
CA TRP A 191 -5.18 -1.80 -15.15
C TRP A 191 -5.21 -2.53 -13.82
N GLY A 192 -4.71 -3.77 -13.77
CA GLY A 192 -4.55 -4.52 -12.52
C GLY A 192 -3.62 -3.82 -11.53
N MET A 193 -2.49 -3.27 -11.98
CA MET A 193 -1.61 -2.48 -11.13
C MET A 193 -2.26 -1.17 -10.67
N ILE A 194 -2.97 -0.47 -11.55
CA ILE A 194 -3.71 0.73 -11.15
C ILE A 194 -4.72 0.41 -10.05
N ALA A 195 -5.45 -0.70 -10.19
CA ALA A 195 -6.39 -1.17 -9.17
C ALA A 195 -5.65 -1.43 -7.84
N ILE A 196 -4.55 -2.20 -7.86
CA ILE A 196 -3.74 -2.50 -6.67
C ILE A 196 -3.23 -1.21 -6.01
N LEU A 197 -2.68 -0.26 -6.78
CA LEU A 197 -2.18 1.01 -6.25
C LEU A 197 -3.29 1.84 -5.60
N SER A 198 -4.47 1.85 -6.21
CA SER A 198 -5.64 2.58 -5.71
C SER A 198 -6.18 1.97 -4.41
N ALA A 199 -6.29 0.63 -4.35
CA ALA A 199 -6.66 -0.10 -3.16
C ALA A 199 -5.65 0.11 -2.02
N ASN A 200 -4.35 0.01 -2.32
CA ASN A 200 -3.28 0.27 -1.36
C ASN A 200 -3.33 1.71 -0.83
N PHE A 201 -3.54 2.70 -1.70
CA PHE A 201 -3.68 4.09 -1.29
C PHE A 201 -4.88 4.30 -0.35
N ALA A 202 -6.05 3.75 -0.70
CA ALA A 202 -7.24 3.83 0.13
C ALA A 202 -7.04 3.14 1.49
N ALA A 203 -6.42 1.95 1.50
CA ALA A 203 -6.08 1.21 2.72
C ALA A 203 -5.15 2.05 3.61
N ASN A 204 -4.08 2.61 3.05
CA ASN A 204 -3.12 3.41 3.81
C ASN A 204 -3.77 4.63 4.47
N ILE A 205 -4.69 5.33 3.79
CA ILE A 205 -5.44 6.43 4.40
C ILE A 205 -6.35 5.92 5.53
N ASN A 206 -7.09 4.83 5.31
CA ASN A 206 -7.98 4.28 6.32
C ASN A 206 -7.23 3.84 7.58
N PHE A 207 -6.09 3.17 7.43
CA PHE A 207 -5.23 2.78 8.56
C PHE A 207 -4.57 3.98 9.23
N ALA A 208 -4.23 5.03 8.48
CA ALA A 208 -3.77 6.29 9.07
C ALA A 208 -4.88 6.92 9.94
N GLU A 209 -6.13 6.89 9.49
CA GLU A 209 -7.26 7.37 10.29
C GLU A 209 -7.49 6.55 11.54
N LYS A 210 -7.32 5.22 11.48
CA LYS A 210 -7.39 4.38 12.69
C LYS A 210 -6.29 4.70 13.69
N LEU A 211 -5.06 4.93 13.21
CA LEU A 211 -3.91 5.16 14.08
C LEU A 211 -3.94 6.54 14.76
N VAL A 212 -4.36 7.58 14.03
CA VAL A 212 -4.39 8.98 14.50
C VAL A 212 -5.73 9.33 15.17
N ASP A 213 -6.87 9.04 14.53
CA ASP A 213 -8.19 9.42 15.06
C ASP A 213 -8.75 8.35 16.03
N LYS A 214 -8.01 7.27 16.31
CA LYS A 214 -8.43 6.10 17.13
C LYS A 214 -9.82 5.59 16.77
N ARG A 215 -10.16 5.61 15.48
CA ARG A 215 -11.51 5.22 15.06
C ARG A 215 -11.74 3.73 15.33
N PRO A 216 -12.89 3.37 15.91
CA PRO A 216 -13.26 1.98 16.07
C PRO A 216 -13.35 1.32 14.69
N ASP A 217 -13.01 0.03 14.62
CA ASP A 217 -13.21 -0.73 13.39
C ASP A 217 -14.67 -0.63 12.97
N PHE A 218 -14.88 -0.32 11.68
CA PHE A 218 -16.21 -0.35 11.09
C PHE A 218 -16.68 -1.80 11.08
N SER A 219 -17.32 -2.22 12.16
CA SER A 219 -17.91 -3.54 12.26
C SER A 219 -19.28 -3.51 11.59
N PHE A 220 -19.44 -4.24 10.49
CA PHE A 220 -20.75 -4.46 9.87
C PHE A 220 -21.79 -4.98 10.90
N LYS A 221 -21.37 -5.63 11.98
CA LYS A 221 -22.26 -6.06 13.07
C LYS A 221 -22.99 -4.90 13.78
N LYS A 222 -22.44 -3.67 13.79
CA LYS A 222 -23.12 -2.50 14.38
C LYS A 222 -24.29 -1.98 13.55
N LEU A 223 -24.26 -2.17 12.22
CA LEU A 223 -25.38 -1.80 11.34
C LEU A 223 -26.60 -2.72 11.52
N PHE A 224 -26.38 -3.95 12.01
CA PHE A 224 -27.44 -4.94 12.25
C PHE A 224 -27.77 -5.14 13.74
N LYS A 225 -27.19 -4.34 14.65
CA LYS A 225 -27.67 -4.30 16.03
C LYS A 225 -29.02 -3.62 16.02
N LYS A 226 -30.10 -4.42 16.08
CA LYS A 226 -31.44 -3.94 16.39
C LYS A 226 -31.33 -3.06 17.64
N VAL A 227 -31.70 -1.79 17.50
CA VAL A 227 -31.99 -0.93 18.64
C VAL A 227 -33.12 -1.62 19.40
N PRO A 228 -32.94 -2.03 20.67
CA PRO A 228 -34.09 -2.45 21.46
C PRO A 228 -34.97 -1.21 21.61
N LEU A 229 -36.17 -1.27 21.02
CA LEU A 229 -37.24 -0.35 21.38
C LEU A 229 -37.59 -0.67 22.83
N GLU A 230 -37.11 0.15 23.77
CA GLU A 230 -37.74 0.28 25.07
C GLU A 230 -39.16 0.77 24.81
N ILE A 231 -40.12 -0.14 24.91
CA ILE A 231 -41.52 0.19 24.99
C ILE A 231 -41.72 0.67 26.43
N GLU A 232 -41.80 1.98 26.64
CA GLU A 232 -42.26 2.52 27.91
C GLU A 232 -43.67 1.97 28.19
N PRO A 233 -43.91 1.38 29.37
CA PRO A 233 -45.24 0.97 29.75
C PRO A 233 -46.07 2.23 30.01
N HIS A 234 -47.08 2.47 29.19
CA HIS A 234 -48.14 3.41 29.52
C HIS A 234 -48.89 2.88 30.75
N GLU A 235 -48.68 3.54 31.89
CA GLU A 235 -49.52 3.38 33.07
C GLU A 235 -50.95 3.86 32.74
N SER A 236 -51.93 3.03 33.09
CA SER A 236 -53.36 3.33 33.04
C SER A 236 -53.95 3.23 34.43
#